data_AF-A0A8I0KB27-F1
#
_entry.id   AF-A0A8I0KB27-F1
#
_cell.length_a   1.000
_cell.length_b   1.000
_cell.length_c   1.000
_cell.angle_alpha   90.00
_cell.angle_beta   90.00
_cell.angle_gamma   90.00
#
_symmetry.space_group_name_H-M   'P 1'
#
loop_
_entity.id
_entity.type
_entity.pdbx_description
1 polymer ?
#
loop_
_entity_poly.entity_id
_entity_poly.type
_entity_poly.pdbx_seq_one_letter_code
_entity_poly.pdbx_strand_id
1 'polypeptide(L)'
;MNNLITAAEAFAALQKGKTVLCRPIGDMLDFSDLDQFPASVFGKPGFEFCIKIETIELAGITFTKPLTIDEYEEGQDVFVITTYSPSIYVVNFKTTALIESINSGFVQRDAENAKLQLKAFSKALGFEINNELSVIRLGEEPKKQRGKKSKAEKPIEVISAEIQPTIVITEQTNVTTSEDLLIPETNEPKVDPEYQKALDALLQRVKESKTPEEVNAVYRYTRTWTDKQMEPLLQATHKRLSELSDNKPAESDPPSLMVQIQNAPDLTTLDALEIDVAACDPQIQPKLMGYIRKRRFELENPAVSQPEVEPDYLLVDGF
;
A
#
# COMPACT_ATOMS: atom_id res chain seq x y z
N MET A 1 -16.77 6.32 -23.96
CA MET A 1 -15.39 6.65 -24.38
C MET A 1 -15.08 5.91 -25.66
N ASN A 2 -14.75 6.62 -26.74
CA ASN A 2 -14.55 6.00 -28.05
C ASN A 2 -13.04 5.82 -28.29
N ASN A 3 -12.50 4.70 -27.81
CA ASN A 3 -11.18 4.25 -28.23
C ASN A 3 -11.29 3.74 -29.67
N LEU A 4 -11.20 4.68 -30.61
CA LEU A 4 -11.15 4.42 -32.04
C LEU A 4 -9.84 3.71 -32.37
N ILE A 5 -9.94 2.62 -33.13
CA ILE A 5 -8.79 1.83 -33.59
C ILE A 5 -8.76 1.76 -35.11
N THR A 6 -7.58 1.58 -35.69
CA THR A 6 -7.42 1.36 -37.13
C THR A 6 -7.98 0.00 -37.54
N ALA A 7 -8.25 -0.18 -38.84
CA ALA A 7 -8.65 -1.47 -39.40
C ALA A 7 -7.63 -2.60 -39.13
N ALA A 8 -6.34 -2.27 -39.01
CA ALA A 8 -5.29 -3.24 -38.69
C ALA A 8 -5.35 -3.70 -37.23
N GLU A 9 -5.51 -2.77 -36.30
CA GLU A 9 -5.69 -3.06 -34.86
C GLU A 9 -7.01 -3.77 -34.60
N ALA A 10 -8.08 -3.42 -35.32
CA ALA A 10 -9.37 -4.10 -35.31
C ALA A 10 -9.23 -5.57 -35.74
N PHE A 11 -8.51 -5.85 -36.82
CA PHE A 11 -8.25 -7.21 -37.26
C PHE A 11 -7.36 -7.99 -36.28
N ALA A 12 -6.34 -7.34 -35.68
CA ALA A 12 -5.51 -7.94 -34.64
C ALA A 12 -6.29 -8.21 -33.34
N ALA A 13 -7.25 -7.37 -32.98
CA ALA A 13 -8.13 -7.57 -31.82
C ALA A 13 -9.05 -8.79 -32.02
N LEU A 14 -9.61 -8.97 -33.23
CA LEU A 14 -10.35 -10.17 -33.60
C LEU A 14 -9.48 -11.44 -33.54
N GLN A 15 -8.23 -11.39 -34.00
CA GLN A 15 -7.28 -12.51 -33.87
C GLN A 15 -6.97 -12.85 -32.40
N LYS A 16 -6.98 -11.86 -31.51
CA LYS A 16 -6.90 -12.04 -30.05
C LYS A 16 -8.24 -12.45 -29.40
N GLY A 17 -9.27 -12.77 -30.19
CA GLY A 17 -10.59 -13.19 -29.69
C GLY A 17 -11.45 -12.08 -29.09
N LYS A 18 -11.06 -10.80 -29.22
CA LYS A 18 -11.83 -9.67 -28.72
C LYS A 18 -12.98 -9.33 -29.68
N THR A 19 -14.13 -8.96 -29.13
CA THR A 19 -15.24 -8.45 -29.95
C THR A 19 -14.93 -7.03 -30.42
N VAL A 20 -15.12 -6.78 -31.72
CA VAL A 20 -14.92 -5.47 -32.36
C VAL A 20 -16.24 -5.00 -32.95
N LEU A 21 -16.51 -3.70 -32.83
CA LEU A 21 -17.66 -3.04 -33.44
C LEU A 21 -17.20 -2.12 -34.57
N CYS A 22 -18.14 -1.76 -35.45
CA CYS A 22 -17.91 -0.85 -36.56
C CYS A 22 -19.05 0.18 -36.70
N ARG A 23 -18.74 1.33 -37.30
CA ARG A 23 -19.71 2.29 -37.81
C ARG A 23 -19.15 3.08 -39.01
N PRO A 24 -19.99 3.71 -39.85
CA PRO A 24 -19.52 4.66 -40.86
C PRO A 24 -18.90 5.91 -40.22
N ILE A 25 -17.89 6.49 -40.85
CA ILE A 25 -17.29 7.76 -40.41
C ILE A 25 -18.32 8.88 -40.48
N GLY A 26 -18.43 9.65 -39.39
CA GLY A 26 -19.36 10.78 -39.28
C GLY A 26 -20.82 10.38 -39.02
N ASP A 27 -21.11 9.09 -38.82
CA ASP A 27 -22.42 8.66 -38.35
C ASP A 27 -22.65 9.11 -36.89
N MET A 28 -23.87 9.53 -36.58
CA MET A 28 -24.31 9.84 -35.21
C MET A 28 -24.79 8.60 -34.46
N LEU A 29 -24.98 7.48 -35.15
CA LEU A 29 -25.37 6.21 -34.54
C LEU A 29 -24.23 5.56 -33.75
N ASP A 30 -24.65 4.71 -32.81
CA ASP A 30 -23.78 3.88 -32.01
C ASP A 30 -23.08 2.78 -32.82
N PHE A 31 -21.95 2.34 -32.28
CA PHE A 31 -21.16 1.24 -32.82
C PHE A 31 -21.96 -0.06 -32.88
N SER A 32 -22.05 -0.64 -34.08
CA SER A 32 -22.81 -1.86 -34.36
C SER A 32 -21.89 -3.07 -34.51
N ASP A 33 -22.40 -4.28 -34.25
CA ASP A 33 -21.65 -5.52 -34.38
C ASP A 33 -21.22 -5.77 -35.85
N LEU A 34 -20.06 -6.40 -36.04
CA LEU A 34 -19.41 -6.54 -37.35
C LEU A 34 -20.17 -7.38 -38.37
N ASP A 35 -21.13 -8.19 -37.93
CA ASP A 35 -21.98 -9.03 -38.80
C ASP A 35 -22.95 -8.19 -39.66
N GLN A 36 -23.24 -6.95 -39.24
CA GLN A 36 -24.03 -5.99 -40.02
C GLN A 36 -23.25 -5.40 -41.22
N PHE A 37 -21.94 -5.64 -41.31
CA PHE A 37 -21.06 -5.02 -42.31
C PHE A 37 -20.42 -6.06 -43.26
N PRO A 38 -20.23 -5.72 -44.55
CA PRO A 38 -19.56 -6.61 -45.49
C PRO A 38 -18.07 -6.71 -45.18
N ALA A 39 -17.51 -7.92 -45.08
CA ALA A 39 -16.12 -8.21 -44.69
C ALA A 39 -15.01 -7.37 -45.38
N SER A 40 -15.31 -6.77 -46.54
CA SER A 40 -14.52 -5.69 -47.18
C SER A 40 -14.25 -4.45 -46.30
N VAL A 41 -14.94 -4.31 -45.16
CA VAL A 41 -14.92 -3.14 -44.27
C VAL A 41 -13.50 -2.76 -43.82
N PHE A 42 -12.65 -3.73 -43.49
CA PHE A 42 -11.26 -3.51 -43.10
C PHE A 42 -10.37 -2.95 -44.23
N GLY A 43 -10.80 -3.08 -45.49
CA GLY A 43 -10.08 -2.61 -46.67
C GLY A 43 -10.65 -1.32 -47.29
N LYS A 44 -11.63 -0.67 -46.64
CA LYS A 44 -12.32 0.51 -47.18
C LYS A 44 -12.11 1.74 -46.28
N PRO A 45 -11.77 2.91 -46.85
CA PRO A 45 -11.93 4.17 -46.13
C PRO A 45 -13.42 4.43 -45.89
N GLY A 46 -13.76 5.21 -44.85
CA GLY A 46 -15.15 5.54 -44.51
C GLY A 46 -15.73 4.76 -43.32
N PHE A 47 -14.93 3.98 -42.59
CA PHE A 47 -15.36 3.23 -41.40
C PHE A 47 -14.47 3.51 -40.19
N GLU A 48 -15.11 3.56 -39.02
CA GLU A 48 -14.49 3.59 -37.69
C GLU A 48 -14.69 2.23 -37.00
N PHE A 49 -13.72 1.84 -36.16
CA PHE A 49 -13.76 0.61 -35.36
C PHE A 49 -13.50 0.92 -33.89
N CYS A 50 -14.02 0.10 -32.98
CA CYS A 50 -13.65 0.11 -31.57
C CYS A 50 -13.73 -1.30 -30.97
N ILE A 51 -13.05 -1.53 -29.84
CA ILE A 51 -13.16 -2.80 -29.10
C ILE A 51 -14.37 -2.76 -28.17
N LYS A 52 -15.26 -3.74 -28.28
CA LYS A 52 -16.37 -3.95 -27.34
C LYS A 52 -15.79 -4.49 -26.03
N ILE A 53 -15.65 -3.63 -25.04
CA ILE A 53 -15.26 -4.06 -23.69
C ILE A 53 -16.48 -4.76 -23.09
N GLU A 54 -16.34 -6.04 -22.75
CA GLU A 54 -17.42 -6.81 -22.11
C GLU A 54 -17.80 -6.20 -20.76
N THR A 55 -19.08 -6.25 -20.41
CA THR A 55 -19.60 -5.78 -19.12
C THR A 55 -19.93 -6.94 -18.18
N ILE A 56 -20.07 -6.62 -16.89
CA ILE A 56 -20.51 -7.51 -15.83
C ILE A 56 -21.46 -6.74 -14.90
N GLU A 57 -22.43 -7.45 -14.33
CA GLU A 57 -23.34 -6.92 -13.31
C GLU A 57 -22.99 -7.51 -11.95
N LEU A 58 -22.91 -6.66 -10.91
CA LEU A 58 -22.78 -7.08 -9.52
C LEU A 58 -23.64 -6.18 -8.63
N ALA A 59 -24.44 -6.78 -7.75
CA ALA A 59 -25.34 -6.08 -6.83
C ALA A 59 -26.31 -5.08 -7.51
N GLY A 60 -26.72 -5.32 -8.75
CA GLY A 60 -27.56 -4.39 -9.53
C GLY A 60 -26.81 -3.15 -10.02
N ILE A 61 -25.50 -3.25 -10.23
CA ILE A 61 -24.64 -2.22 -10.83
C ILE A 61 -23.84 -2.88 -11.95
N THR A 62 -23.96 -2.34 -13.16
CA THR A 62 -23.21 -2.80 -14.35
C THR A 62 -21.97 -1.96 -14.56
N PHE A 63 -20.85 -2.60 -14.88
CA PHE A 63 -19.57 -1.95 -15.23
C PHE A 63 -18.78 -2.83 -16.22
N THR A 64 -17.72 -2.30 -16.84
CA THR A 64 -16.83 -3.08 -17.71
C THR A 64 -16.06 -4.15 -16.93
N LYS A 65 -15.77 -5.31 -17.54
CA LYS A 65 -14.81 -6.26 -16.95
C LYS A 65 -13.47 -5.55 -16.69
N PRO A 66 -12.77 -5.83 -15.58
CA PRO A 66 -11.48 -5.24 -15.27
C PRO A 66 -10.46 -5.33 -16.41
N LEU A 67 -9.42 -4.48 -16.35
CA LEU A 67 -8.27 -4.57 -17.25
C LEU A 67 -7.49 -5.85 -16.96
N THR A 68 -7.20 -6.64 -18.01
CA THR A 68 -6.31 -7.82 -17.90
C THR A 68 -4.91 -7.49 -18.39
N ILE A 69 -3.89 -8.22 -17.91
CA ILE A 69 -2.47 -7.90 -18.16
C ILE A 69 -2.10 -7.93 -19.66
N ASP A 70 -2.74 -8.76 -20.48
CA ASP A 70 -2.56 -8.82 -21.95
C ASP A 70 -3.11 -7.60 -22.72
N GLU A 71 -3.70 -6.64 -22.00
CA GLU A 71 -4.24 -5.39 -22.50
C GLU A 71 -3.59 -4.14 -21.89
N TYR A 72 -2.68 -4.31 -20.94
CA TYR A 72 -2.00 -3.18 -20.28
C TYR A 72 -0.79 -2.75 -21.10
N GLU A 73 -0.80 -1.52 -21.59
CA GLU A 73 0.33 -0.91 -22.29
C GLU A 73 1.13 0.01 -21.36
N GLU A 74 2.46 -0.07 -21.42
CA GLU A 74 3.33 0.63 -20.48
C GLU A 74 3.39 2.13 -20.81
N GLY A 75 2.97 2.96 -19.86
CA GLY A 75 2.75 4.40 -20.06
C GLY A 75 1.26 4.80 -20.11
N GLN A 76 0.34 3.84 -20.23
CA GLN A 76 -1.10 4.07 -20.24
C GLN A 76 -1.62 4.50 -18.86
N ASP A 77 -2.42 5.57 -18.81
CA ASP A 77 -3.23 5.93 -17.64
C ASP A 77 -4.26 4.83 -17.35
N VAL A 78 -4.16 4.18 -16.18
CA VAL A 78 -5.09 3.16 -15.69
C VAL A 78 -5.56 3.47 -14.28
N PHE A 79 -6.77 3.00 -13.93
CA PHE A 79 -7.52 3.43 -12.76
C PHE A 79 -7.57 2.31 -11.72
N VAL A 80 -6.72 2.42 -10.69
CA VAL A 80 -6.57 1.44 -9.61
C VAL A 80 -7.56 1.74 -8.49
N ILE A 81 -8.38 0.76 -8.13
CA ILE A 81 -9.39 0.84 -7.08
C ILE A 81 -8.74 0.56 -5.72
N THR A 82 -8.90 1.46 -4.75
CA THR A 82 -8.41 1.24 -3.37
C THR A 82 -9.54 1.17 -2.35
N THR A 83 -9.39 0.26 -1.39
CA THR A 83 -10.36 0.03 -0.30
C THR A 83 -10.06 0.87 0.94
N TYR A 84 -8.80 1.25 1.16
CA TYR A 84 -8.41 2.16 2.23
C TYR A 84 -8.68 3.61 1.82
N SER A 85 -9.59 4.29 2.54
CA SER A 85 -10.10 5.63 2.19
C SER A 85 -10.65 5.65 0.74
N PRO A 86 -11.87 5.13 0.50
CA PRO A 86 -12.34 4.68 -0.81
C PRO A 86 -12.13 5.75 -1.89
N SER A 87 -11.20 5.46 -2.79
CA SER A 87 -10.69 6.36 -3.82
C SER A 87 -10.14 5.56 -4.99
N ILE A 88 -9.79 6.26 -6.06
CA ILE A 88 -9.28 5.67 -7.29
C ILE A 88 -7.98 6.38 -7.66
N TYR A 89 -6.89 5.63 -7.77
CA TYR A 89 -5.60 6.16 -8.17
C TYR A 89 -5.40 6.02 -9.68
N VAL A 90 -5.06 7.12 -10.35
CA VAL A 90 -4.59 7.09 -11.74
C VAL A 90 -3.10 6.79 -11.72
N VAL A 91 -2.71 5.67 -12.33
CA VAL A 91 -1.33 5.19 -12.41
C VAL A 91 -0.98 5.04 -13.88
N ASN A 92 0.21 5.50 -14.28
CA ASN A 92 0.67 5.44 -15.66
C ASN A 92 2.10 4.87 -15.80
N PHE A 93 2.62 4.25 -14.74
CA PHE A 93 3.94 3.65 -14.69
C PHE A 93 3.85 2.24 -14.11
N LYS A 94 4.63 1.32 -14.70
CA LYS A 94 4.58 -0.10 -14.37
C LYS A 94 5.28 -0.38 -13.05
N THR A 95 4.60 -1.09 -12.15
CA THR A 95 5.14 -1.54 -10.86
C THR A 95 4.61 -2.94 -10.53
N THR A 96 5.28 -3.66 -9.64
CA THR A 96 4.80 -4.96 -9.13
C THR A 96 3.41 -4.85 -8.54
N ALA A 97 3.16 -3.82 -7.71
CA ALA A 97 1.86 -3.55 -7.10
C ALA A 97 0.75 -3.24 -8.13
N LEU A 98 1.07 -2.57 -9.25
CA LEU A 98 0.11 -2.39 -10.34
C LEU A 98 -0.22 -3.73 -11.01
N ILE A 99 0.79 -4.56 -11.29
CA ILE A 99 0.59 -5.88 -11.91
C ILE A 99 -0.22 -6.81 -10.99
N GLU A 100 0.05 -6.80 -9.69
CA GLU A 100 -0.74 -7.49 -8.67
C GLU A 100 -2.19 -6.99 -8.63
N SER A 101 -2.40 -5.67 -8.73
CA SER A 101 -3.74 -5.07 -8.78
C SER A 101 -4.51 -5.45 -10.05
N ILE A 102 -3.85 -5.48 -11.21
CA ILE A 102 -4.40 -5.94 -12.49
C ILE A 102 -4.80 -7.42 -12.38
N ASN A 103 -3.89 -8.28 -11.94
CA ASN A 103 -4.14 -9.72 -11.79
C ASN A 103 -5.22 -10.04 -10.75
N SER A 104 -5.41 -9.16 -9.76
CA SER A 104 -6.49 -9.25 -8.77
C SER A 104 -7.82 -8.64 -9.23
N GLY A 105 -7.88 -8.05 -10.42
CA GLY A 105 -9.09 -7.44 -11.00
C GLY A 105 -9.49 -6.08 -10.42
N PHE A 106 -8.59 -5.36 -9.74
CA PHE A 106 -8.83 -4.05 -9.12
C PHE A 106 -8.44 -2.86 -10.00
N VAL A 107 -8.24 -3.07 -11.31
CA VAL A 107 -7.82 -2.02 -12.24
C VAL A 107 -8.79 -1.89 -13.41
N GLN A 108 -9.12 -0.66 -13.76
CA GLN A 108 -10.03 -0.31 -14.85
C GLN A 108 -9.37 0.60 -15.88
N ARG A 109 -9.99 0.65 -17.07
CA ARG A 109 -9.55 1.48 -18.20
C ARG A 109 -9.97 2.95 -18.06
N ASP A 110 -10.89 3.24 -17.14
CA ASP A 110 -11.46 4.57 -16.92
C ASP A 110 -11.98 4.77 -15.49
N ALA A 111 -12.20 6.04 -15.13
CA ALA A 111 -12.68 6.44 -13.81
C ALA A 111 -14.15 6.06 -13.53
N GLU A 112 -15.01 5.98 -14.54
CA GLU A 112 -16.45 5.75 -14.34
C GLU A 112 -16.70 4.29 -13.96
N ASN A 113 -16.11 3.35 -14.70
CA ASN A 113 -16.13 1.93 -14.37
C ASN A 113 -15.37 1.62 -13.08
N ALA A 114 -14.28 2.32 -12.76
CA ALA A 114 -13.64 2.22 -11.45
C ALA A 114 -14.59 2.65 -10.30
N LYS A 115 -15.33 3.77 -10.48
CA LYS A 115 -16.34 4.22 -9.50
C LYS A 115 -17.50 3.23 -9.37
N LEU A 116 -17.98 2.68 -10.48
CA LEU A 116 -19.07 1.70 -10.50
C LEU A 116 -18.67 0.37 -9.87
N GLN A 117 -17.48 -0.16 -10.20
CA GLN A 117 -16.95 -1.40 -9.61
C GLN A 117 -16.76 -1.29 -8.08
N LEU A 118 -16.17 -0.19 -7.59
CA LEU A 118 -16.00 0.01 -6.14
C LEU A 118 -17.33 0.13 -5.40
N LYS A 119 -18.33 0.79 -6.00
CA LYS A 119 -19.71 0.81 -5.50
C LYS A 119 -20.36 -0.57 -5.52
N ALA A 120 -20.16 -1.35 -6.58
CA ALA A 120 -20.69 -2.71 -6.73
C ALA A 120 -20.12 -3.67 -5.69
N PHE A 121 -18.79 -3.65 -5.47
CA PHE A 121 -18.13 -4.43 -4.42
C PHE A 121 -18.65 -4.06 -3.02
N SER A 122 -18.73 -2.77 -2.71
CA SER A 122 -19.23 -2.32 -1.39
C SER A 122 -20.68 -2.75 -1.17
N LYS A 123 -21.54 -2.56 -2.17
CA LYS A 123 -22.96 -2.93 -2.12
C LYS A 123 -23.17 -4.44 -2.01
N ALA A 124 -22.35 -5.25 -2.69
CA ALA A 124 -22.34 -6.70 -2.55
C ALA A 124 -21.96 -7.17 -1.13
N LEU A 125 -21.16 -6.38 -0.41
CA LEU A 125 -20.77 -6.60 0.99
C LEU A 125 -21.72 -5.93 2.00
N GLY A 126 -22.81 -5.30 1.55
CA GLY A 126 -23.80 -4.64 2.42
C GLY A 126 -23.49 -3.19 2.81
N PHE A 127 -22.54 -2.53 2.15
CA PHE A 127 -22.14 -1.14 2.42
C PHE A 127 -22.45 -0.20 1.24
N GLU A 128 -23.02 0.97 1.50
CA GLU A 128 -23.29 1.97 0.45
C GLU A 128 -22.24 3.09 0.42
N ILE A 129 -21.51 3.22 -0.70
CA ILE A 129 -20.68 4.40 -0.98
C ILE A 129 -21.55 5.46 -1.66
N ASN A 130 -22.22 6.25 -0.83
CA ASN A 130 -23.06 7.38 -1.26
C ASN A 130 -22.26 8.69 -1.44
N ASN A 131 -21.02 8.76 -0.95
CA ASN A 131 -20.11 9.88 -1.22
C ASN A 131 -19.59 9.85 -2.67
N GLU A 132 -19.18 11.02 -3.17
CA GLU A 132 -18.38 11.08 -4.40
C GLU A 132 -16.97 10.51 -4.15
N LEU A 133 -16.62 9.50 -4.94
CA LEU A 133 -15.30 8.88 -4.95
C LEU A 133 -14.27 9.82 -5.59
N SER A 134 -13.21 10.13 -4.86
CA SER A 134 -12.08 10.90 -5.37
C SER A 134 -11.27 10.10 -6.38
N VAL A 135 -10.81 10.79 -7.43
CA VAL A 135 -9.86 10.27 -8.42
C VAL A 135 -8.59 11.10 -8.27
N ILE A 136 -7.45 10.45 -8.01
CA ILE A 136 -6.19 11.09 -7.61
C ILE A 136 -5.06 10.53 -8.47
N ARG A 137 -4.23 11.37 -9.10
CA ARG A 137 -3.05 10.86 -9.83
C ARG A 137 -1.97 10.44 -8.82
N LEU A 138 -1.44 9.23 -8.96
CA LEU A 138 -0.48 8.68 -7.98
C LEU A 138 0.80 9.53 -7.98
N GLY A 139 1.11 10.13 -6.83
CA GLY A 139 2.19 11.12 -6.65
C GLY A 139 1.71 12.57 -6.59
N GLU A 140 0.52 12.89 -7.10
CA GLU A 140 -0.11 14.23 -7.05
C GLU A 140 -1.18 14.31 -5.95
N GLU A 141 -0.96 13.65 -4.81
CA GLU A 141 -1.91 13.72 -3.70
C GLU A 141 -2.08 15.17 -3.22
N PRO A 142 -3.32 15.66 -3.02
CA PRO A 142 -3.56 17.03 -2.61
C PRO A 142 -2.97 17.28 -1.23
N LYS A 143 -1.83 17.98 -1.19
CA LYS A 143 -1.13 18.42 0.04
C LYS A 143 -2.13 19.09 0.97
N LYS A 144 -2.53 18.38 2.03
CA LYS A 144 -3.62 18.79 2.95
C LYS A 144 -3.37 20.22 3.41
N GLN A 145 -4.22 21.15 2.95
CA GLN A 145 -4.07 22.55 3.31
C GLN A 145 -4.07 22.68 4.83
N ARG A 146 -3.03 23.34 5.35
CA ARG A 146 -2.75 23.49 6.78
C ARG A 146 -3.76 24.47 7.37
N GLY A 147 -4.97 23.96 7.65
CA GLY A 147 -6.12 24.78 8.03
C GLY A 147 -5.78 25.73 9.17
N LYS A 148 -5.94 27.04 8.92
CA LYS A 148 -5.88 28.04 9.99
C LYS A 148 -6.95 27.67 11.02
N LYS A 149 -6.55 27.52 12.29
CA LYS A 149 -7.49 27.37 13.40
C LYS A 149 -8.32 28.64 13.54
N SER A 150 -9.50 28.68 12.91
CA SER A 150 -10.56 29.61 13.31
C SER A 150 -11.01 29.22 14.72
N LYS A 151 -10.89 30.15 15.67
CA LYS A 151 -11.52 30.02 16.99
C LYS A 151 -13.04 30.07 16.75
N ALA A 152 -13.77 29.08 17.25
CA ALA A 152 -15.18 28.92 16.94
C ALA A 152 -16.08 29.82 17.79
N GLU A 153 -17.09 30.40 17.16
CA GLU A 153 -18.36 30.81 17.75
C GLU A 153 -19.45 30.76 16.63
N LYS A 154 -20.69 30.50 17.02
CA LYS A 154 -21.91 30.39 16.18
C LYS A 154 -22.92 31.42 16.72
N PRO A 155 -23.84 32.03 15.94
CA PRO A 155 -24.91 31.25 15.28
C PRO A 155 -25.64 31.82 14.01
N ILE A 156 -26.17 30.89 13.19
CA ILE A 156 -27.55 30.88 12.58
C ILE A 156 -27.94 31.84 11.41
N GLU A 157 -28.83 31.32 10.55
CA GLU A 157 -29.79 31.94 9.57
C GLU A 157 -29.38 32.46 8.15
N VAL A 158 -29.70 31.61 7.15
CA VAL A 158 -30.35 31.78 5.81
C VAL A 158 -29.97 32.82 4.72
N ILE A 159 -30.32 32.41 3.47
CA ILE A 159 -30.68 33.19 2.25
C ILE A 159 -29.54 33.72 1.35
N SER A 160 -29.29 32.93 0.29
CA SER A 160 -29.30 33.29 -1.15
C SER A 160 -28.34 34.31 -1.80
N ALA A 161 -28.30 34.16 -3.13
CA ALA A 161 -27.88 35.10 -4.18
C ALA A 161 -26.42 35.02 -4.69
N GLU A 162 -26.30 35.38 -5.97
CA GLU A 162 -25.07 35.35 -6.79
C GLU A 162 -24.19 36.59 -6.55
N ILE A 163 -23.00 36.64 -7.18
CA ILE A 163 -22.47 37.76 -7.99
C ILE A 163 -20.94 37.59 -8.17
N GLN A 164 -20.49 37.44 -9.42
CA GLN A 164 -19.14 37.81 -9.89
C GLN A 164 -19.18 39.33 -10.24
N PRO A 165 -18.09 40.14 -10.16
CA PRO A 165 -17.04 40.04 -11.21
C PRO A 165 -15.62 40.67 -10.96
N THR A 166 -14.74 40.46 -11.95
CA THR A 166 -13.78 41.45 -12.55
C THR A 166 -12.59 42.06 -11.76
N ILE A 167 -11.39 41.60 -12.14
CA ILE A 167 -10.21 42.34 -12.69
C ILE A 167 -9.86 43.75 -12.15
N VAL A 168 -8.58 43.98 -11.78
CA VAL A 168 -7.70 45.08 -12.29
C VAL A 168 -6.23 44.88 -11.85
N ILE A 169 -5.28 45.48 -12.58
CA ILE A 169 -3.82 45.31 -12.52
C ILE A 169 -3.15 46.53 -11.85
N THR A 170 -2.04 46.32 -11.12
CA THR A 170 -0.93 47.29 -11.00
C THR A 170 0.43 46.58 -10.92
N GLU A 171 1.47 47.20 -11.48
CA GLU A 171 2.85 46.70 -11.56
C GLU A 171 3.79 47.40 -10.56
N GLN A 172 5.01 46.85 -10.35
CA GLN A 172 6.30 47.45 -9.90
C GLN A 172 7.14 46.41 -9.11
N THR A 173 8.46 46.24 -9.23
CA THR A 173 9.50 46.78 -10.17
C THR A 173 10.76 45.87 -10.17
N ASN A 174 11.60 45.96 -11.21
CA ASN A 174 12.93 45.30 -11.29
C ASN A 174 13.94 45.94 -10.31
N VAL A 175 14.76 45.21 -9.54
CA VAL A 175 15.98 44.44 -9.87
C VAL A 175 17.19 45.29 -10.33
N THR A 176 18.09 45.54 -9.37
CA THR A 176 19.53 45.91 -9.41
C THR A 176 19.99 45.93 -7.92
N THR A 177 21.21 45.63 -7.47
CA THR A 177 22.51 45.11 -7.99
C THR A 177 23.20 44.40 -6.77
N SER A 178 24.38 43.75 -6.76
CA SER A 178 25.56 43.63 -7.64
C SER A 178 26.16 42.22 -7.57
N GLU A 179 27.19 41.94 -8.40
CA GLU A 179 28.20 40.89 -8.18
C GLU A 179 29.45 41.49 -7.50
N ASP A 180 30.16 40.75 -6.62
CA ASP A 180 31.63 40.77 -6.58
C ASP A 180 32.28 39.59 -5.80
N LEU A 181 33.38 39.08 -6.34
CA LEU A 181 34.51 38.31 -5.77
C LEU A 181 34.37 37.28 -4.61
N LEU A 182 34.30 35.99 -5.02
CA LEU A 182 35.20 34.87 -4.62
C LEU A 182 36.01 34.92 -3.29
N ILE A 183 35.65 34.06 -2.33
CA ILE A 183 36.59 33.38 -1.40
C ILE A 183 36.09 31.91 -1.21
N PRO A 184 36.96 30.87 -1.23
CA PRO A 184 36.55 29.48 -1.02
C PRO A 184 36.77 28.98 0.42
N GLU A 185 35.69 28.66 1.16
CA GLU A 185 35.79 27.99 2.46
C GLU A 185 34.88 26.75 2.58
N THR A 186 35.55 25.59 2.65
CA THR A 186 35.35 24.42 3.54
C THR A 186 33.93 23.86 3.78
N ASN A 187 33.78 22.56 3.53
CA ASN A 187 32.60 21.77 3.86
C ASN A 187 32.38 21.61 5.38
N GLU A 188 31.36 22.27 5.94
CA GLU A 188 30.56 21.72 7.04
C GLU A 188 29.07 22.02 6.81
N PRO A 189 28.18 21.02 6.86
CA PRO A 189 26.75 21.27 6.81
C PRO A 189 26.31 21.89 8.14
N LYS A 190 25.91 23.17 8.12
CA LYS A 190 25.37 23.87 9.29
C LYS A 190 24.10 23.15 9.78
N VAL A 191 24.26 22.31 10.80
CA VAL A 191 23.15 21.64 11.48
C VAL A 191 22.25 22.72 12.07
N ASP A 192 20.98 22.70 11.68
CA ASP A 192 20.00 23.67 12.16
C ASP A 192 19.90 23.62 13.69
N PRO A 193 20.17 24.72 14.42
CA PRO A 193 20.13 24.73 15.88
C PRO A 193 18.72 24.45 16.44
N GLU A 194 17.65 24.67 15.66
CA GLU A 194 16.30 24.28 16.04
C GLU A 194 16.11 22.75 15.94
N TYR A 195 16.69 22.10 14.93
CA TYR A 195 16.69 20.64 14.81
C TYR A 195 17.46 19.98 15.96
N GLN A 196 18.69 20.42 16.28
CA GLN A 196 19.48 19.80 17.34
C GLN A 196 18.78 19.93 18.70
N LYS A 197 18.26 21.12 19.01
CA LYS A 197 17.49 21.38 20.24
C LYS A 197 16.21 20.52 20.32
N ALA A 198 15.55 20.27 19.18
CA ALA A 198 14.41 19.36 19.13
C ALA A 198 14.82 17.89 19.33
N LEU A 199 15.95 17.46 18.76
CA LEU A 199 16.50 16.11 18.95
C LEU A 199 16.84 15.84 20.42
N ASP A 200 17.57 16.74 21.08
CA ASP A 200 17.96 16.56 22.47
C ASP A 200 16.73 16.49 23.42
N ALA A 201 15.70 17.31 23.16
CA ALA A 201 14.45 17.27 23.91
C ALA A 201 13.65 15.97 23.68
N LEU A 202 13.63 15.43 22.45
CA LEU A 202 12.94 14.17 22.13
C LEU A 202 13.71 12.95 22.67
N LEU A 203 15.05 12.96 22.60
CA LEU A 203 15.90 11.93 23.20
C LEU A 203 15.78 11.91 24.73
N GLN A 204 15.70 13.07 25.39
CA GLN A 204 15.44 13.16 26.82
C GLN A 204 14.07 12.58 27.18
N ARG A 205 13.03 12.91 26.40
CA ARG A 205 11.69 12.34 26.59
C ARG A 205 11.63 10.82 26.41
N VAL A 206 12.40 10.25 25.48
CA VAL A 206 12.52 8.79 25.34
C VAL A 206 13.08 8.18 26.63
N LYS A 207 14.18 8.73 27.18
CA LYS A 207 14.78 8.24 28.44
C LYS A 207 13.82 8.31 29.63
N GLU A 208 13.05 9.38 29.73
CA GLU A 208 12.10 9.62 30.84
C GLU A 208 10.81 8.77 30.73
N SER A 209 10.50 8.25 29.54
CA SER A 209 9.31 7.43 29.29
C SER A 209 9.37 6.08 30.02
N LYS A 210 8.22 5.63 30.52
CA LYS A 210 8.08 4.41 31.34
C LYS A 210 7.22 3.32 30.68
N THR A 211 6.51 3.68 29.60
CA THR A 211 5.65 2.78 28.84
C THR A 211 6.04 2.76 27.35
N PRO A 212 5.83 1.64 26.63
CA PRO A 212 6.03 1.58 25.19
C PRO A 212 5.23 2.65 24.42
N GLU A 213 4.05 3.02 24.91
CA GLU A 213 3.16 4.03 24.33
C GLU A 213 3.76 5.44 24.43
N GLU A 214 4.37 5.80 25.57
CA GLU A 214 5.05 7.08 25.76
C GLU A 214 6.28 7.20 24.85
N VAL A 215 7.08 6.12 24.74
CA VAL A 215 8.24 6.06 23.85
C VAL A 215 7.81 6.21 22.38
N ASN A 216 6.78 5.47 21.95
CA ASN A 216 6.26 5.54 20.59
C ASN A 216 5.50 6.84 20.28
N ALA A 217 5.03 7.59 21.29
CA ALA A 217 4.40 8.90 21.09
C ALA A 217 5.38 9.96 20.55
N VAL A 218 6.69 9.75 20.69
CA VAL A 218 7.73 10.71 20.29
C VAL A 218 7.78 10.91 18.77
N TYR A 219 7.47 9.89 17.96
CA TYR A 219 7.34 9.99 16.49
C TYR A 219 6.24 10.95 16.02
N ARG A 220 5.31 11.37 16.88
CA ARG A 220 4.29 12.37 16.53
C ARG A 220 4.91 13.75 16.24
N TYR A 221 6.12 14.01 16.75
CA TYR A 221 6.81 15.29 16.64
C TYR A 221 7.81 15.34 15.48
N THR A 222 8.29 14.21 14.96
CA THR A 222 9.29 14.12 13.88
C THR A 222 8.70 14.07 12.46
N ARG A 223 7.40 14.35 12.29
CA ARG A 223 6.67 14.27 11.00
C ARG A 223 7.19 15.16 9.86
N THR A 224 8.13 16.05 10.14
CA THR A 224 8.76 16.94 9.14
C THR A 224 10.27 16.71 9.02
N TRP A 225 10.79 15.62 9.60
CA TRP A 225 12.21 15.27 9.57
C TRP A 225 12.52 14.35 8.39
N THR A 226 13.76 14.39 7.91
CA THR A 226 14.28 13.40 6.95
C THR A 226 14.72 12.12 7.66
N ASP A 227 14.86 11.00 6.93
CA ASP A 227 15.21 9.71 7.53
C ASP A 227 16.54 9.75 8.30
N LYS A 228 17.54 10.46 7.75
CA LYS A 228 18.85 10.72 8.38
C LYS A 228 18.76 11.53 9.68
N GLN A 229 17.73 12.34 9.84
CA GLN A 229 17.46 13.09 11.08
C GLN A 229 16.70 12.23 12.10
N MET A 230 15.91 11.25 11.63
CA MET A 230 15.16 10.33 12.50
C MET A 230 16.02 9.19 13.05
N GLU A 231 17.07 8.78 12.35
CA GLU A 231 17.99 7.70 12.74
C GLU A 231 18.46 7.72 14.23
N PRO A 232 19.04 8.81 14.78
CA PRO A 232 19.47 8.83 16.18
C PRO A 232 18.31 8.64 17.18
N LEU A 233 17.11 9.14 16.84
CA LEU A 233 15.91 8.98 17.67
C LEU A 233 15.35 7.55 17.57
N LEU A 234 15.40 6.93 16.38
CA LEU A 234 14.99 5.55 16.14
C LEU A 234 15.85 4.57 16.95
N GLN A 235 17.17 4.74 16.93
CA GLN A 235 18.12 3.93 17.72
C GLN A 235 17.85 4.07 19.23
N ALA A 236 17.66 5.29 19.73
CA ALA A 236 17.34 5.54 21.14
C ALA A 236 15.97 4.94 21.55
N THR A 237 14.97 5.04 20.68
CA THR A 237 13.62 4.46 20.87
C THR A 237 13.71 2.95 20.98
N HIS A 238 14.35 2.27 20.02
CA HIS A 238 14.52 0.82 20.04
C HIS A 238 15.24 0.33 21.30
N LYS A 239 16.34 1.00 21.68
CA LYS A 239 17.05 0.69 22.94
C LYS A 239 16.13 0.81 24.15
N ARG A 240 15.35 1.91 24.25
CA ARG A 240 14.45 2.13 25.38
C ARG A 240 13.30 1.12 25.43
N LEU A 241 12.78 0.70 24.28
CA LEU A 241 11.76 -0.35 24.22
C LEU A 241 12.30 -1.70 24.75
N SER A 242 13.55 -2.06 24.42
CA SER A 242 14.22 -3.23 25.02
C SER A 242 14.36 -3.07 26.54
N GLU A 243 14.89 -1.94 27.01
CA GLU A 243 14.99 -1.66 28.45
C GLU A 243 13.63 -1.80 29.18
N LEU A 244 12.52 -1.43 28.54
CA LEU A 244 11.17 -1.56 29.10
C LEU A 244 10.60 -2.98 29.03
N SER A 245 10.94 -3.80 28.02
CA SER A 245 10.60 -5.23 28.04
C SER A 245 11.39 -5.97 29.11
N ASP A 246 12.68 -5.66 29.23
CA ASP A 246 13.61 -6.33 30.16
C ASP A 246 13.32 -5.98 31.63
N ASN A 247 12.68 -4.83 31.88
CA ASN A 247 12.21 -4.42 33.21
C ASN A 247 10.75 -4.80 33.53
N LYS A 248 10.00 -5.44 32.62
CA LYS A 248 8.71 -6.03 32.97
C LYS A 248 8.98 -7.24 33.89
N PRO A 249 8.43 -7.30 35.12
CA PRO A 249 8.52 -8.52 35.92
C PRO A 249 7.88 -9.67 35.14
N ALA A 250 8.48 -10.87 35.21
CA ALA A 250 8.17 -12.00 34.35
C ALA A 250 6.83 -12.70 34.69
N GLU A 251 5.73 -11.97 34.57
CA GLU A 251 4.53 -12.50 33.92
C GLU A 251 4.90 -12.85 32.48
N SER A 252 5.55 -14.00 32.35
CA SER A 252 5.79 -14.67 31.08
C SER A 252 4.45 -15.13 30.55
N ASP A 253 4.10 -14.70 29.33
CA ASP A 253 3.17 -15.47 28.52
C ASP A 253 3.69 -16.92 28.50
N PRO A 254 2.85 -17.93 28.80
CA PRO A 254 3.32 -19.29 28.99
C PRO A 254 4.10 -19.72 27.74
N PRO A 255 5.32 -20.30 27.90
CA PRO A 255 6.21 -20.56 26.77
C PRO A 255 5.47 -21.34 25.70
N SER A 256 5.68 -21.00 24.43
CA SER A 256 4.96 -21.61 23.30
C SER A 256 4.87 -23.13 23.44
N LEU A 257 3.73 -23.75 23.10
CA LEU A 257 3.51 -25.19 23.28
C LEU A 257 4.65 -26.05 22.69
N MET A 258 5.24 -25.61 21.58
CA MET A 258 6.46 -26.20 21.00
C MET A 258 7.65 -26.26 21.98
N VAL A 259 7.87 -25.19 22.74
CA VAL A 259 8.94 -25.06 23.74
C VAL A 259 8.61 -25.86 25.01
N GLN A 260 7.33 -25.98 25.38
CA GLN A 260 6.90 -26.89 26.46
C GLN A 260 7.17 -28.34 26.07
N ILE A 261 6.80 -28.74 24.84
CA ILE A 261 7.06 -30.07 24.28
C ILE A 261 8.57 -30.36 24.24
N GLN A 262 9.39 -29.41 23.81
CA GLN A 262 10.85 -29.59 23.73
C GLN A 262 11.51 -29.72 25.12
N ASN A 263 10.98 -29.04 26.14
CA ASN A 263 11.51 -29.05 27.50
C ASN A 263 10.77 -30.00 28.46
N ALA A 264 9.85 -30.83 27.98
CA ALA A 264 9.08 -31.76 28.82
C ALA A 264 10.04 -32.69 29.61
N PRO A 265 10.01 -32.70 30.95
CA PRO A 265 10.96 -33.45 31.77
C PRO A 265 10.74 -34.97 31.74
N ASP A 266 9.49 -35.41 31.57
CA ASP A 266 9.12 -36.83 31.59
C ASP A 266 7.93 -37.14 30.68
N LEU A 267 7.70 -38.43 30.43
CA LEU A 267 6.67 -38.89 29.49
C LEU A 267 5.25 -38.50 29.92
N THR A 268 4.96 -38.42 31.21
CA THR A 268 3.65 -37.98 31.75
C THR A 268 3.38 -36.52 31.40
N THR A 269 4.38 -35.66 31.51
CA THR A 269 4.26 -34.25 31.10
C THR A 269 4.13 -34.09 29.58
N LEU A 270 4.78 -34.96 28.80
CA LEU A 270 4.67 -34.96 27.35
C LEU A 270 3.30 -35.45 26.87
N ASP A 271 2.74 -36.48 27.50
CA ASP A 271 1.42 -37.04 27.14
C ASP A 271 0.28 -36.08 27.52
N ALA A 272 0.45 -35.24 28.55
CA ALA A 272 -0.46 -34.12 28.81
C ALA A 272 -0.42 -33.08 27.68
N LEU A 273 0.77 -32.72 27.20
CA LEU A 273 0.94 -31.80 26.07
C LEU A 273 0.42 -32.40 24.74
N GLU A 274 0.37 -33.72 24.58
CA GLU A 274 -0.25 -34.38 23.42
C GLU A 274 -1.78 -34.14 23.38
N ILE A 275 -2.44 -34.07 24.55
CA ILE A 275 -3.86 -33.69 24.66
C ILE A 275 -4.06 -32.22 24.27
N ASP A 276 -3.19 -31.32 24.74
CA ASP A 276 -3.24 -29.90 24.37
C ASP A 276 -2.97 -29.67 22.87
N VAL A 277 -2.08 -30.47 22.26
CA VAL A 277 -1.90 -30.48 20.80
C VAL A 277 -3.16 -30.93 20.08
N ALA A 278 -3.85 -31.98 20.56
CA ALA A 278 -5.09 -32.45 19.96
C ALA A 278 -6.24 -31.41 20.04
N ALA A 279 -6.15 -30.46 20.98
CA ALA A 279 -7.06 -29.30 21.07
C ALA A 279 -6.65 -28.09 20.20
N CYS A 280 -5.45 -28.08 19.63
CA CYS A 280 -4.98 -27.01 18.73
C CYS A 280 -5.58 -27.12 17.32
N ASP A 281 -5.41 -26.06 16.52
CA ASP A 281 -5.87 -25.99 15.12
C ASP A 281 -5.31 -27.14 14.25
N PRO A 282 -6.13 -27.83 13.43
CA PRO A 282 -5.72 -28.97 12.61
C PRO A 282 -4.57 -28.70 11.62
N GLN A 283 -4.35 -27.45 11.21
CA GLN A 283 -3.24 -27.07 10.33
C GLN A 283 -1.89 -27.03 11.09
N ILE A 284 -1.93 -26.84 12.42
CA ILE A 284 -0.74 -26.73 13.28
C ILE A 284 -0.42 -28.08 13.95
N GLN A 285 -1.43 -28.91 14.23
CA GLN A 285 -1.29 -30.24 14.83
C GLN A 285 -0.14 -31.10 14.24
N PRO A 286 0.02 -31.27 12.91
CA PRO A 286 1.05 -32.14 12.35
C PRO A 286 2.48 -31.71 12.70
N LYS A 287 2.70 -30.40 12.85
CA LYS A 287 4.01 -29.84 13.23
C LYS A 287 4.30 -30.07 14.72
N LEU A 288 3.30 -29.87 15.58
CA LEU A 288 3.44 -30.07 17.03
C LEU A 288 3.61 -31.56 17.38
N MET A 289 2.84 -32.45 16.74
CA MET A 289 3.03 -33.91 16.85
C MET A 289 4.42 -34.37 16.39
N GLY A 290 5.05 -33.64 15.45
CA GLY A 290 6.45 -33.87 15.07
C GLY A 290 7.44 -33.64 16.22
N TYR A 291 7.25 -32.57 17.00
CA TYR A 291 8.07 -32.31 18.19
C TYR A 291 7.79 -33.31 19.31
N ILE A 292 6.53 -33.72 19.52
CA ILE A 292 6.19 -34.76 20.52
C ILE A 292 6.90 -36.07 20.22
N ARG A 293 6.85 -36.55 18.96
CA ARG A 293 7.56 -37.78 18.55
C ARG A 293 9.07 -37.68 18.78
N LYS A 294 9.69 -36.52 18.52
CA LYS A 294 11.12 -36.28 18.81
C LYS A 294 11.39 -36.34 20.31
N ARG A 295 10.61 -35.64 21.13
CA ARG A 295 10.82 -35.61 22.59
C ARG A 295 10.57 -36.97 23.24
N ARG A 296 9.52 -37.69 22.81
CA ARG A 296 9.22 -39.06 23.26
C ARG A 296 10.41 -39.98 22.99
N PHE A 297 11.01 -39.91 21.79
CA PHE A 297 12.22 -40.66 21.48
C PHE A 297 13.43 -40.29 22.35
N GLU A 298 13.65 -39.00 22.63
CA GLU A 298 14.72 -38.53 23.54
C GLU A 298 14.55 -39.05 24.97
N LEU A 299 13.32 -39.02 25.50
CA LEU A 299 12.99 -39.49 26.85
C LEU A 299 13.03 -41.03 26.95
N GLU A 300 12.62 -41.74 25.91
CA GLU A 300 12.70 -43.21 25.82
C GLU A 300 14.15 -43.70 25.57
N ASN A 301 15.04 -42.86 24.99
CA ASN A 301 16.42 -43.21 24.62
C ASN A 301 17.44 -42.16 25.13
N PRO A 302 17.64 -42.01 26.46
CA PRO A 302 18.52 -40.98 27.04
C PRO A 302 20.00 -41.05 26.60
N ALA A 303 20.43 -42.20 26.07
CA ALA A 303 21.75 -42.40 25.47
C ALA A 303 22.00 -41.59 24.18
N VAL A 304 20.98 -40.96 23.58
CA VAL A 304 21.11 -40.08 22.40
C VAL A 304 21.13 -38.59 22.79
N SER A 305 21.67 -38.29 23.98
CA SER A 305 22.03 -36.93 24.37
C SER A 305 23.25 -36.51 23.54
N GLN A 306 23.09 -35.55 22.62
CA GLN A 306 24.23 -34.97 21.91
C GLN A 306 25.14 -34.27 22.93
N PRO A 307 26.46 -34.58 23.01
CA PRO A 307 27.37 -33.74 23.76
C PRO A 307 27.43 -32.35 23.11
N GLU A 308 27.41 -31.32 23.93
CA GLU A 308 27.58 -29.94 23.47
C GLU A 308 28.96 -29.80 22.85
N VAL A 309 29.02 -29.36 21.58
CA VAL A 309 30.28 -29.00 20.94
C VAL A 309 30.61 -27.58 21.38
N GLU A 310 31.30 -27.46 22.52
CA GLU A 310 31.96 -26.21 22.88
C GLU A 310 32.89 -25.78 21.73
N PRO A 311 32.84 -24.52 21.28
CA PRO A 311 33.78 -24.01 20.29
C PRO A 311 35.13 -23.78 20.99
N ASP A 312 35.96 -24.83 21.04
CA ASP A 312 37.26 -24.81 21.70
C ASP A 312 38.27 -23.91 20.95
N TYR A 313 38.20 -22.62 21.27
CA TYR A 313 39.23 -21.65 20.96
C TYR A 313 40.41 -21.84 21.91
N LEU A 314 41.47 -22.54 21.49
CA LEU A 314 42.84 -22.13 21.84
C LEU A 314 43.95 -22.71 20.95
N LEU A 315 45.06 -21.97 20.94
CA LEU A 315 46.30 -22.21 20.19
C LEU A 315 47.14 -23.33 20.80
N VAL A 316 47.85 -24.11 19.96
CA VAL A 316 49.19 -24.64 20.26
C VAL A 316 50.06 -24.59 18.99
N ASP A 317 51.28 -24.08 19.12
CA ASP A 317 52.32 -24.07 18.08
C ASP A 317 53.09 -25.41 18.00
N GLY A 318 53.54 -25.74 16.78
CA GLY A 318 54.77 -26.50 16.52
C GLY A 318 54.75 -28.03 16.71
N PHE A 319 55.03 -28.76 15.62
CA PHE A 319 56.39 -29.24 15.33
C PHE A 319 56.55 -29.59 13.84
#